data_AF-A0A955ZDT0-F1
#
_entry.id   AF-A0A955ZDT0-F1
#
_cell.length_a   1.000
_cell.length_b   1.000
_cell.length_c   1.000
_cell.angle_alpha   90.00
_cell.angle_beta   90.00
_cell.angle_gamma   90.00
#
_symmetry.space_group_name_H-M   'P 1'
#
loop_
_entity.id
_entity.type
_entity.pdbx_description
1 polymer ?
#
loop_
_entity_poly.entity_id
_entity_poly.type
_entity_poly.pdbx_seq_one_letter_code
_entity_poly.pdbx_strand_id
1 'polypeptide(L)'
;MRTTVDIDARILERAKQLARAEGRTLGALVSDALSAYLGAKRSAAKDARFQLLVRGDPSARFPSAEEVRAVEEDEDAASLGIPQVRRNAAS
;
A
#
# COMPACT_ATOMS: atom_id res chain seq x y z
N MET A 1 -13.58 -8.58 -24.80
CA MET A 1 -14.80 -9.26 -24.29
C MET A 1 -15.98 -8.31 -24.51
N ARG A 2 -17.11 -8.79 -25.03
CA ARG A 2 -18.31 -7.98 -25.31
C ARG A 2 -19.43 -8.49 -24.42
N THR A 3 -20.04 -7.58 -23.65
CA THR A 3 -21.12 -7.89 -22.69
C THR A 3 -22.32 -7.02 -23.01
N THR A 4 -23.52 -7.54 -22.78
CA THR A 4 -24.78 -6.79 -22.91
C THR A 4 -25.21 -6.34 -21.52
N VAL A 5 -25.65 -5.09 -21.39
CA VAL A 5 -26.10 -4.50 -20.12
C VAL A 5 -27.45 -3.87 -20.38
N ASP A 6 -28.40 -4.11 -19.47
CA ASP A 6 -29.71 -3.46 -19.53
C ASP A 6 -29.62 -2.06 -18.95
N ILE A 7 -30.16 -1.08 -19.67
CA ILE A 7 -30.10 0.34 -19.33
C ILE A 7 -31.47 0.93 -19.58
N ASP A 8 -31.96 1.72 -18.61
CA ASP A 8 -33.21 2.46 -18.77
C ASP A 8 -33.23 3.25 -20.09
N ALA A 9 -34.36 3.15 -20.81
CA ALA A 9 -34.48 3.71 -22.16
C ALA A 9 -34.20 5.21 -22.21
N ARG A 10 -34.57 5.98 -21.17
CA ARG A 10 -34.34 7.43 -21.14
C ARG A 10 -32.86 7.75 -20.97
N ILE A 11 -32.15 6.96 -20.17
CA ILE A 11 -30.69 7.10 -19.98
C ILE A 11 -29.97 6.73 -21.28
N LEU A 12 -30.38 5.63 -21.92
CA LEU A 12 -29.78 5.18 -23.18
C LEU A 12 -29.90 6.24 -24.28
N GLU A 13 -31.08 6.86 -24.44
CA GLU A 13 -31.28 7.90 -25.45
C GLU A 13 -30.43 9.14 -25.19
N ARG A 14 -30.29 9.57 -23.93
CA ARG A 14 -29.38 10.67 -23.57
C ARG A 14 -27.93 10.33 -23.85
N ALA A 15 -27.50 9.11 -23.53
CA ALA A 15 -26.13 8.66 -23.79
C ALA A 15 -25.82 8.61 -25.29
N LYS A 16 -26.79 8.19 -26.13
CA LYS A 16 -26.65 8.22 -27.60
C LYS A 16 -26.53 9.65 -28.13
N GLN A 17 -27.36 10.56 -27.63
CA GLN A 17 -27.31 11.98 -28.04
C GLN A 17 -25.95 12.60 -27.67
N LEU A 18 -25.46 12.34 -26.46
CA LEU A 18 -24.17 12.82 -25.99
C LEU A 18 -23.02 12.24 -26.83
N ALA A 19 -23.01 10.93 -27.07
CA ALA A 19 -22.00 10.29 -27.91
C ALA A 19 -21.98 10.87 -29.32
N ARG A 20 -23.15 11.16 -29.91
CA ARG A 20 -23.26 11.80 -31.22
C ARG A 20 -22.76 13.24 -31.21
N ALA A 21 -23.08 14.02 -30.18
CA ALA A 21 -22.62 15.40 -30.05
C ALA A 21 -21.10 15.50 -29.90
N GLU A 22 -20.48 14.54 -29.20
CA GLU A 22 -19.03 14.48 -29.00
C GLU A 22 -18.26 13.77 -30.13
N GLY A 23 -18.96 13.20 -31.12
CA GLY A 23 -18.32 12.41 -32.18
C GLY A 23 -17.68 11.10 -31.69
N ARG A 24 -18.20 10.54 -30.60
CA ARG A 24 -17.67 9.33 -29.93
C ARG A 24 -18.62 8.16 -30.08
N THR A 25 -18.11 6.94 -29.87
CA THR A 25 -18.96 5.75 -29.81
C THR A 25 -19.63 5.65 -28.43
N LEU A 26 -20.82 5.04 -28.39
CA LEU A 26 -21.51 4.76 -27.12
C LEU A 26 -20.64 3.90 -26.18
N GLY A 27 -19.89 2.94 -26.74
CA GLY A 27 -18.98 2.08 -25.97
C GLY A 27 -17.82 2.85 -25.32
N ALA A 28 -17.29 3.89 -25.99
CA ALA A 28 -16.28 4.76 -25.40
C ALA A 28 -16.85 5.55 -24.21
N LEU A 29 -18.06 6.09 -24.38
CA LEU A 29 -18.74 6.85 -23.32
C LEU A 29 -19.06 5.97 -22.10
N VAL A 30 -19.52 4.74 -22.32
CA VAL A 30 -19.76 3.77 -21.23
C VAL A 30 -18.45 3.37 -20.54
N SER A 31 -17.36 3.17 -21.29
CA SER A 31 -16.05 2.85 -20.74
C SER A 31 -15.51 3.97 -19.84
N ASP A 32 -15.67 5.23 -20.26
CA ASP A 32 -15.28 6.39 -19.47
C ASP A 32 -16.10 6.51 -18.18
N ALA A 33 -17.43 6.38 -18.29
CA ALA A 33 -18.33 6.44 -17.14
C ALA A 33 -18.00 5.35 -16.12
N LEU A 34 -17.73 4.13 -16.58
CA LEU A 34 -17.29 3.03 -15.72
C LEU A 34 -15.94 3.32 -15.06
N SER A 35 -14.97 3.84 -15.82
CA SER A 35 -13.64 4.19 -15.30
C SER A 35 -13.73 5.26 -14.21
N ALA A 36 -14.54 6.29 -14.43
CA ALA A 36 -14.80 7.33 -13.44
C ALA A 36 -15.45 6.77 -12.17
N TYR A 37 -16.44 5.89 -12.31
CA TYR A 37 -17.11 5.26 -11.17
C TYR A 37 -16.15 4.39 -10.34
N LEU A 38 -15.33 3.57 -10.99
CA LEU A 38 -14.34 2.72 -10.31
C LEU A 38 -13.23 3.56 -9.68
N GLY A 39 -12.77 4.62 -10.35
CA GLY A 39 -11.79 5.56 -9.82
C GLY A 39 -12.30 6.30 -8.58
N ALA A 40 -13.55 6.76 -8.61
CA ALA A 40 -14.19 7.40 -7.45
C ALA A 40 -14.29 6.45 -6.25
N LYS A 41 -14.61 5.17 -6.48
CA LYS A 41 -14.60 4.14 -5.43
C LYS A 41 -13.22 3.89 -4.85
N ARG A 42 -12.16 3.85 -5.67
CA ARG A 42 -10.78 3.70 -5.20
C ARG A 42 -10.33 4.89 -4.36
N SER A 43 -10.71 6.11 -4.76
CA SER A 43 -10.41 7.32 -3.98
C SER A 43 -11.22 7.39 -2.67
N ALA A 44 -12.44 6.84 -2.65
CA ALA A 44 -13.23 6.70 -1.44
C ALA A 44 -12.66 5.62 -0.50
N ALA A 45 -12.03 4.58 -1.05
CA ALA A 45 -11.23 3.61 -0.32
C ALA A 45 -9.81 4.14 -0.04
N LYS A 46 -9.69 5.38 0.45
CA LYS A 46 -8.48 5.75 1.18
C LYS A 46 -8.34 4.73 2.31
N ASP A 47 -7.24 4.00 2.33
CA ASP A 47 -6.94 3.07 3.41
C ASP A 47 -7.28 3.75 4.74
N ALA A 48 -7.98 3.02 5.60
CA ALA A 48 -8.28 3.50 6.94
C ALA A 48 -6.97 4.00 7.55
N ARG A 49 -7.00 5.17 8.22
CA ARG A 49 -5.80 5.71 8.86
C ARG A 49 -5.18 4.62 9.71
N PHE A 50 -4.00 4.16 9.32
CA PHE A 50 -3.24 3.19 10.09
C PHE A 50 -2.11 3.90 10.81
N GLN A 51 -1.72 3.36 11.95
CA GLN A 51 -0.50 3.77 12.63
C GLN A 51 0.62 2.81 12.21
N LEU A 52 1.71 3.35 11.69
CA LEU A 52 2.92 2.57 11.45
C LEU A 52 3.68 2.44 12.77
N LEU A 53 3.66 1.24 13.35
CA LEU A 53 4.52 0.90 14.48
C LEU A 53 5.95 0.73 13.97
N VAL A 54 6.79 1.74 14.20
CA VAL A 54 8.23 1.67 13.92
C VAL A 54 8.94 1.22 15.20
N ARG A 55 9.69 0.13 15.11
CA ARG A 55 10.60 -0.34 16.17
C ARG A 55 12.03 -0.12 15.70
N GLY A 56 12.80 0.58 16.51
CA GLY A 56 14.17 1.00 16.16
C GLY A 56 14.19 2.31 15.37
N ASP A 57 15.39 2.70 14.93
CA ASP A 57 15.60 3.86 14.07
C ASP A 57 15.56 3.40 12.60
N PRO A 58 14.55 3.83 11.80
CA PRO A 58 14.42 3.41 10.40
C PRO A 58 15.51 3.99 9.50
N SER A 59 16.27 4.98 9.98
CA SER A 59 17.42 5.55 9.29
C SER A 59 18.76 4.94 9.71
N ALA A 60 18.75 4.06 10.72
CA ALA A 60 19.95 3.38 11.16
C ALA A 60 20.45 2.38 10.11
N ARG A 61 21.77 2.17 10.13
CA ARG A 61 22.41 1.11 9.36
C ARG A 61 21.94 -0.25 9.88
N PHE A 62 21.78 -1.21 8.97
CA PHE A 62 21.62 -2.60 9.36
C PHE A 62 22.86 -3.11 10.10
N PRO A 63 22.72 -3.74 11.28
CA PRO A 63 23.85 -4.23 12.06
C PRO A 63 24.62 -5.32 11.28
N SER A 64 25.92 -5.36 11.50
CA SER A 64 26.80 -6.42 10.98
C SER A 64 26.55 -7.75 11.72
N ALA A 65 26.96 -8.86 11.10
CA ALA A 65 26.80 -10.18 11.70
C ALA A 65 27.54 -10.33 13.05
N GLU A 66 28.64 -9.59 13.24
CA GLU A 66 29.40 -9.57 14.50
C GLU A 66 28.65 -8.81 15.59
N GLU A 67 28.02 -7.67 15.25
CA GLU A 67 27.21 -6.88 16.19
C GLU A 67 25.96 -7.63 16.63
N VAL A 68 25.32 -8.39 15.73
CA VAL A 68 24.18 -9.24 16.10
C VAL A 68 24.61 -10.35 17.07
N ARG A 69 25.73 -11.03 16.77
CA ARG A 69 26.24 -12.11 17.62
C ARG A 69 26.63 -11.63 19.02
N ALA A 70 27.24 -10.46 19.13
CA ALA A 70 27.62 -9.88 20.42
C ALA A 70 26.40 -9.61 21.32
N VAL A 71 25.29 -9.12 20.74
CA VAL A 71 24.03 -8.89 21.48
C VAL A 71 23.40 -10.21 21.90
N GLU A 72 23.39 -11.24 21.04
CA GLU A 72 22.90 -12.57 21.38
C GLU A 72 23.71 -13.20 22.53
N GLU A 73 25.04 -13.10 22.49
CA GLU A 73 25.93 -13.57 23.56
C GLU A 73 25.70 -12.82 24.89
N ASP A 74 25.42 -11.51 24.83
CA ASP A 74 25.11 -10.68 26.00
C ASP A 74 23.73 -11.03 26.61
N GLU A 75 22.72 -11.29 25.78
CA GLU A 75 21.38 -11.72 26.21
C GLU A 75 21.43 -13.12 26.85
N ASP A 76 22.18 -14.06 26.24
CA ASP A 76 22.41 -15.39 26.78
C ASP A 76 23.17 -15.33 28.11
N ALA A 77 24.23 -14.53 28.21
CA ALA A 77 25.00 -14.35 29.44
C ALA A 77 24.16 -13.71 30.57
N ALA A 78 23.28 -12.76 30.24
CA ALA A 78 22.35 -12.16 31.18
C ALA A 78 21.31 -13.17 31.68
N SER A 79 20.83 -14.06 30.81
CA SER A 79 19.89 -15.13 31.18
C SER A 79 20.52 -16.21 32.09
N LEU A 80 21.83 -16.44 31.94
CA LEU A 80 22.61 -17.42 32.71
C LEU A 80 23.23 -16.85 34.00
N GLY A 81 23.06 -15.55 34.28
CA GLY A 81 23.56 -14.90 35.50
C GLY A 81 25.09 -14.82 35.59
N ILE A 82 25.79 -14.85 34.44
CA ILE A 82 27.25 -14.83 34.40
C ILE A 82 27.72 -13.37 34.53
N PRO A 83 28.58 -13.02 35.52
CA PRO A 83 29.04 -11.64 35.69
C PRO A 83 29.93 -11.19 34.51
N GLN A 84 29.48 -10.14 33.83
CA GLN A 84 30.15 -9.49 32.71
C GLN A 84 31.50 -8.87 33.15
N VAL A 85 32.62 -9.46 32.71
CA VAL A 85 33.96 -8.91 32.94
C VAL A 85 34.18 -7.77 31.93
N ARG A 86 34.13 -6.53 32.40
CA ARG A 86 34.44 -5.34 31.59
C ARG A 86 35.86 -5.44 31.03
N ARG A 87 35.99 -5.79 29.74
CA ARG A 87 37.24 -5.60 29.01
C ARG A 87 37.36 -4.11 28.69
N ASN A 88 38.17 -3.41 29.47
CA ASN A 88 38.57 -2.04 29.16
C ASN A 88 39.30 -2.06 27.80
N ALA A 89 38.72 -1.37 26.81
CA ALA A 89 39.42 -1.03 25.58
C ALA A 89 40.53 -0.03 25.93
N ALA A 90 41.78 -0.45 25.73
CA ALA A 90 42.94 0.44 25.72
C ALA A 90 43.07 1.06 24.32
N SER A 91 43.50 2.32 24.31
CA SER A 91 43.64 3.29 23.21
C SER A 91 44.40 2.81 21.99
#